data_AF-A0A251T8G7-F1
#
_entry.id   AF-A0A251T8G7-F1
#
_cell.length_a   1.000
_cell.length_b   1.000
_cell.length_c   1.000
_cell.angle_alpha   90.00
_cell.angle_beta   90.00
_cell.angle_gamma   90.00
#
_symmetry.space_group_name_H-M   'P 1'
#
loop_
_entity.id
_entity.type
_entity.pdbx_description
1 polymer ?
#
loop_
_entity_poly.entity_id
_entity_poly.type
_entity_poly.pdbx_seq_one_letter_code
_entity_poly.pdbx_strand_id
1 'polypeptide(L)'
;MQHPSFGPLFWSCHRKGGWSLSCNPQLFCKETNMASFQKIVDVETIRETQRARGLATILAIGTATPYNCIYQADYPDYYFRVTKSEHMINLKEKFKRICKNLLLLIMQL
;
A
#
# COMPACT_ATOMS: atom_id res chain seq x y z
N MET A 1 34.14 -33.31 -9.86
CA MET A 1 34.36 -32.46 -8.67
C MET A 1 33.10 -32.51 -7.82
N GLN A 2 33.27 -32.47 -6.50
CA GLN A 2 32.40 -33.00 -5.45
C GLN A 2 30.89 -32.67 -5.55
N HIS A 3 30.05 -33.68 -5.26
CA HIS A 3 28.65 -33.50 -4.90
C HIS A 3 28.56 -33.04 -3.43
N PRO A 4 27.90 -31.92 -3.10
CA PRO A 4 27.57 -31.60 -1.73
C PRO A 4 26.35 -32.44 -1.30
N SER A 5 26.58 -33.41 -0.43
CA SER A 5 25.53 -34.14 0.28
C SER A 5 24.93 -33.25 1.36
N PHE A 6 23.74 -32.69 1.16
CA PHE A 6 22.94 -32.10 2.22
C PHE A 6 21.46 -32.45 2.03
N GLY A 7 20.98 -33.38 2.84
CA GLY A 7 19.55 -33.59 3.12
C GLY A 7 18.72 -34.39 2.10
N PRO A 8 17.45 -34.67 2.41
CA PRO A 8 16.56 -35.58 1.66
C PRO A 8 15.93 -34.90 0.41
N LEU A 9 16.60 -33.90 -0.15
CA LEU A 9 16.12 -33.13 -1.28
C LEU A 9 16.76 -33.65 -2.56
N PHE A 10 16.01 -34.41 -3.34
CA PHE A 10 16.47 -34.94 -4.62
C PHE A 10 16.34 -33.86 -5.70
N TRP A 11 17.46 -33.31 -6.14
CA TRP A 11 17.50 -32.34 -7.24
C TRP A 11 17.45 -33.09 -8.58
N SER A 12 16.35 -32.95 -9.32
CA SER A 12 16.21 -33.50 -10.67
C SER A 12 16.43 -32.42 -11.72
N CYS A 13 17.41 -32.63 -12.61
CA CYS A 13 17.73 -31.73 -13.72
C CYS A 13 16.83 -32.03 -14.92
N HIS A 14 16.04 -31.06 -15.37
CA HIS A 14 15.26 -31.18 -16.61
C HIS A 14 16.01 -30.58 -17.81
N ARG A 15 15.86 -31.17 -19.00
CA ARG A 15 16.57 -30.84 -20.26
C ARG A 15 16.44 -29.38 -20.76
N LYS A 16 15.68 -28.51 -20.08
CA LYS A 16 15.59 -27.05 -20.33
C LYS A 16 16.06 -26.21 -19.14
N GLY A 17 17.16 -26.58 -18.49
CA GLY A 17 17.97 -25.67 -17.66
C GLY A 17 17.32 -25.02 -16.43
N GLY A 18 16.18 -25.53 -15.96
CA GLY A 18 15.51 -25.04 -14.75
C GLY A 18 15.63 -26.03 -13.60
N TRP A 19 15.98 -25.54 -12.42
CA TRP A 19 15.95 -26.31 -11.18
C TRP A 19 14.55 -26.24 -10.58
N SER A 20 13.91 -27.40 -10.37
CA SER A 20 12.62 -27.49 -9.69
C SER A 20 12.82 -28.18 -8.33
N LEU A 21 12.42 -27.50 -7.26
CA LEU A 21 12.25 -28.11 -5.95
C LEU A 21 10.98 -28.95 -5.97
N SER A 22 11.14 -30.27 -6.10
CA SER A 22 10.05 -31.22 -5.91
C SER A 22 10.09 -31.72 -4.47
N CYS A 23 9.11 -31.32 -3.66
CA CYS A 23 8.92 -31.89 -2.34
C CYS A 23 8.44 -33.34 -2.50
N ASN A 24 9.23 -34.31 -2.04
CA ASN A 24 8.81 -35.70 -1.97
C ASN A 24 7.77 -35.87 -0.85
N PRO A 25 6.49 -36.19 -1.14
CA PRO A 25 5.43 -36.18 -0.13
C PRO A 25 5.50 -37.36 0.86
N GLN A 26 6.40 -38.33 0.67
CA GLN A 26 6.37 -39.61 1.38
C GLN A 26 7.21 -39.69 2.67
N LEU A 27 7.77 -38.58 3.18
CA LEU A 27 8.69 -38.62 4.33
C LEU A 27 8.25 -37.85 5.59
N PHE A 28 6.96 -37.53 5.73
CA PHE A 28 6.42 -37.13 7.03
C PHE A 28 5.03 -37.73 7.32
N CYS A 29 4.91 -39.05 7.15
CA CYS A 29 3.85 -39.80 7.82
C CYS A 29 4.30 -40.13 9.25
N LYS A 30 4.16 -39.19 10.18
CA LYS A 30 3.91 -39.56 11.57
C LYS A 30 2.39 -39.64 11.74
N GLU A 31 1.94 -40.85 11.99
CA GLU A 31 0.57 -41.18 12.38
C GLU A 31 0.08 -40.23 13.47
N THR A 32 -0.97 -39.47 13.16
CA THR A 32 -1.87 -38.94 14.17
C THR A 32 -3.27 -39.42 13.85
N ASN A 33 -3.87 -40.00 14.88
CA ASN A 33 -5.22 -40.54 14.94
C ASN A 33 -6.22 -39.74 14.11
N MET A 34 -6.82 -40.43 13.15
CA MET A 34 -8.00 -40.01 12.40
C MET A 34 -9.23 -40.11 13.32
N ALA A 35 -9.35 -39.17 14.25
CA ALA A 35 -10.58 -38.94 15.00
C ALA A 35 -11.23 -37.65 14.48
N SER A 36 -12.28 -37.85 13.68
CA SER A 36 -13.34 -36.87 13.35
C SER A 36 -12.89 -35.49 12.88
N PHE A 37 -12.83 -35.29 11.55
CA PHE A 37 -13.05 -33.97 10.95
C PHE A 37 -14.55 -33.63 11.04
N GLN A 38 -15.04 -33.35 12.25
CA GLN A 38 -16.25 -32.56 12.43
C GLN A 38 -15.76 -31.15 12.72
N LYS A 39 -15.69 -30.32 11.67
CA LYS A 39 -15.57 -28.87 11.83
C LYS A 39 -16.83 -28.40 12.54
N ILE A 40 -16.79 -28.35 13.87
CA ILE A 40 -17.65 -27.44 14.62
C ILE A 40 -17.18 -26.06 14.17
N VAL A 41 -17.97 -25.41 13.33
CA VAL A 41 -17.78 -24.02 12.95
C VAL A 41 -18.16 -23.20 14.17
N ASP A 42 -17.27 -23.20 15.16
CA ASP A 42 -17.39 -22.32 16.30
C ASP A 42 -16.93 -20.93 15.85
N VAL A 43 -17.92 -20.04 15.72
CA VAL A 43 -17.74 -18.69 15.19
C VAL A 43 -16.71 -17.91 16.00
N GLU A 44 -16.56 -18.22 17.29
CA GLU A 44 -15.62 -17.54 18.18
C GLU A 44 -14.16 -17.91 17.86
N THR A 45 -13.85 -19.20 17.71
CA THR A 45 -12.50 -19.65 17.30
C THR A 45 -12.06 -19.11 15.93
N ILE A 46 -13.02 -18.93 15.00
CA ILE A 46 -12.74 -18.35 13.68
C ILE A 46 -12.38 -16.86 13.81
N ARG A 47 -13.07 -16.12 14.69
CA ARG A 47 -12.80 -14.69 14.92
C ARG A 47 -11.44 -14.45 15.57
N GLU A 48 -11.08 -15.28 16.54
CA GLU A 48 -9.79 -15.18 17.25
C GLU A 48 -8.59 -15.51 16.34
N THR A 49 -8.75 -16.45 15.41
CA THR A 49 -7.68 -16.80 14.46
C THR A 49 -7.51 -15.79 13.33
N GLN A 50 -8.56 -15.06 12.97
CA GLN A 50 -8.53 -14.04 11.90
C GLN A 50 -8.06 -12.66 12.40
N ARG A 51 -8.10 -12.39 13.71
CA ARG A 51 -7.84 -11.05 14.25
C ARG A 51 -6.34 -10.73 14.30
N ALA A 52 -5.99 -9.49 13.93
CA ALA A 52 -4.67 -8.93 14.19
C ALA A 52 -4.51 -8.58 15.70
N ARG A 53 -3.38 -8.96 16.30
CA ARG A 53 -3.09 -8.71 17.72
C ARG A 53 -2.34 -7.40 17.99
N GLY A 54 -1.78 -6.79 16.95
CA GLY A 54 -0.94 -5.59 17.05
C GLY A 54 -1.73 -4.28 16.93
N LEU A 55 -1.10 -3.18 17.36
CA LEU A 55 -1.60 -1.83 17.11
C LEU A 55 -1.55 -1.51 15.61
N ALA A 56 -2.53 -0.73 15.13
CA ALA A 56 -2.53 -0.26 13.75
C ALA A 56 -1.28 0.60 13.49
N THR A 57 -0.50 0.23 12.48
CA THR A 57 0.76 0.89 12.11
C THR A 57 0.69 1.35 10.66
N ILE A 58 1.07 2.59 10.38
CA ILE A 58 1.17 3.11 9.03
C ILE A 58 2.37 2.45 8.36
N LEU A 59 2.13 1.62 7.33
CA LEU A 59 3.19 0.93 6.60
C LEU A 59 3.78 1.78 5.47
N ALA A 60 2.96 2.63 4.85
CA ALA A 60 3.39 3.55 3.81
C ALA A 60 2.42 4.73 3.66
N ILE A 61 2.95 5.87 3.23
CA ILE A 61 2.19 7.02 2.76
C ILE A 61 2.66 7.34 1.35
N GLY A 62 1.74 7.31 0.39
CA GLY A 62 2.00 7.74 -0.98
C GLY A 62 1.24 9.03 -1.28
N THR A 63 1.93 10.02 -1.82
CA THR A 63 1.32 11.26 -2.33
C THR A 63 1.58 11.39 -3.82
N ALA A 64 0.61 11.91 -4.56
CA ALA A 64 0.76 12.22 -5.99
C ALA A 64 0.15 13.60 -6.25
N THR A 65 0.95 14.50 -6.81
CA THR A 65 0.51 15.82 -7.23
C THR A 65 0.57 15.94 -8.75
N PRO A 66 -0.39 16.63 -9.38
CA PRO A 66 -0.32 16.91 -10.81
C PRO A 66 0.87 17.82 -11.12
N TYR A 67 1.41 17.72 -12.34
CA TYR A 67 2.61 18.49 -12.74
C TYR A 67 2.37 20.01 -12.77
N ASN A 68 1.12 20.45 -12.99
CA ASN A 68 0.80 21.87 -13.03
C ASN A 68 0.76 22.46 -11.61
N CYS A 69 1.77 23.25 -11.28
CA CYS A 69 1.87 23.99 -10.03
C CYS A 69 1.68 25.48 -10.30
N ILE A 70 0.71 26.11 -9.63
CA ILE A 70 0.45 27.55 -9.72
C ILE A 70 0.71 28.15 -8.34
N TYR A 71 1.55 29.19 -8.29
CA TYR A 71 1.83 29.90 -7.05
C TYR A 71 0.61 30.68 -6.56
N GLN A 72 0.33 30.58 -5.26
CA GLN A 72 -0.81 31.26 -4.63
C GLN A 72 -0.74 32.80 -4.74
N ALA A 73 0.47 33.36 -4.89
CA ALA A 73 0.67 34.79 -5.12
C ALA A 73 0.12 35.25 -6.49
N ASP A 74 0.32 34.42 -7.52
CA ASP A 74 -0.07 34.72 -8.91
C ASP A 74 -1.46 34.17 -9.25
N TYR A 75 -2.00 33.28 -8.43
CA TYR A 75 -3.31 32.65 -8.64
C TYR A 75 -4.47 33.65 -8.82
N PRO A 76 -4.60 34.74 -8.04
CA PRO A 76 -5.61 35.77 -8.27
C PRO A 76 -5.50 36.44 -9.64
N ASP A 77 -4.28 36.69 -10.11
CA ASP A 77 -4.09 37.35 -11.40
C ASP A 77 -4.30 36.36 -12.56
N TYR A 78 -3.92 35.08 -12.39
CA TYR A 78 -4.21 34.00 -13.33
C TYR A 78 -5.72 33.73 -13.47
N TYR A 79 -6.43 33.56 -12.35
CA TYR A 79 -7.85 33.19 -12.33
C TYR A 79 -8.73 34.24 -13.03
N PHE A 80 -8.53 35.52 -12.71
CA PHE A 80 -9.33 36.61 -13.30
C PHE A 80 -9.01 36.85 -14.77
N ARG A 81 -7.77 36.57 -15.20
CA ARG A 81 -7.36 36.63 -16.62
C ARG A 81 -8.04 35.53 -17.44
N VAL A 82 -8.00 34.28 -16.97
CA VAL A 82 -8.63 33.13 -17.67
C VAL A 82 -10.16 33.26 -17.72
N THR A 83 -10.77 33.78 -16.66
CA THR A 83 -12.23 33.96 -16.55
C THR A 83 -12.75 35.28 -17.14
N LYS A 84 -11.88 36.08 -17.79
CA LYS A 84 -12.23 37.40 -18.39
C LYS A 84 -12.93 38.37 -17.42
N SER A 85 -12.63 38.24 -16.14
CA SER A 85 -13.31 38.94 -15.04
C SER A 85 -12.50 40.11 -14.49
N GLU A 86 -11.48 40.58 -15.21
CA GLU A 86 -10.52 41.59 -14.74
C GLU A 86 -11.15 42.93 -14.36
N HIS A 87 -12.30 43.26 -14.94
CA HIS A 87 -13.06 44.47 -14.64
C HIS A 87 -13.66 44.47 -13.21
N MET A 88 -13.77 43.32 -12.55
CA MET A 88 -14.31 43.19 -11.18
C MET A 88 -13.23 43.43 -10.11
N ILE A 89 -12.71 44.66 -10.04
CA ILE A 89 -11.55 45.04 -9.20
C ILE A 89 -11.81 44.79 -7.71
N ASN A 90 -13.01 45.13 -7.20
CA ASN A 90 -13.36 44.93 -5.79
C ASN A 90 -13.35 43.43 -5.40
N LEU A 91 -13.88 42.57 -6.29
CA LEU A 91 -13.87 41.13 -6.07
C LEU A 91 -12.45 40.58 -6.10
N LYS A 92 -11.62 41.05 -7.04
CA LYS A 92 -10.21 40.68 -7.16
C LYS A 92 -9.42 41.06 -5.90
N GLU A 93 -9.68 42.23 -5.32
CA GLU A 93 -9.03 42.66 -4.08
C GLU A 93 -9.42 41.80 -2.87
N LYS A 94 -10.72 41.50 -2.71
CA LYS A 94 -11.20 40.56 -1.69
C LYS A 94 -10.56 39.18 -1.85
N PHE A 95 -10.49 38.68 -3.08
CA PHE A 95 -9.87 37.40 -3.39
C PHE A 95 -8.37 37.37 -3.08
N LYS A 96 -7.64 38.45 -3.38
CA LYS A 96 -6.23 38.62 -3.01
C LYS A 96 -6.03 38.56 -1.49
N ARG A 97 -6.91 39.18 -0.70
CA ARG A 97 -6.87 39.11 0.77
C ARG A 97 -7.10 37.70 1.29
N ILE A 98 -8.08 36.97 0.74
CA ILE A 98 -8.34 35.56 1.09
C ILE A 98 -7.11 34.70 0.80
N CYS A 99 -6.51 34.84 -0.39
CA CYS A 99 -5.34 34.05 -0.77
C CYS A 99 -4.12 34.31 0.12
N LYS A 100 -3.91 35.57 0.54
CA LYS A 100 -2.84 35.94 1.50
C LYS A 100 -3.08 35.37 2.89
N ASN A 101 -4.32 35.42 3.38
CA ASN A 101 -4.67 34.90 4.70
C ASN A 101 -4.56 33.37 4.74
N LEU A 102 -4.92 32.68 3.65
CA LEU A 102 -4.77 31.23 3.56
C LEU A 102 -3.31 30.83 3.74
N LEU A 103 -2.35 31.49 3.06
CA LEU A 103 -0.92 31.18 3.15
C LEU A 103 -0.36 31.25 4.58
N LEU A 104 -0.83 32.21 5.39
CA LEU A 104 -0.39 32.34 6.78
C LEU A 104 -0.89 31.20 7.67
N LEU A 105 -2.05 30.61 7.35
CA LEU A 105 -2.64 29.50 8.12
C LEU A 105 -1.99 28.13 7.83
N ILE A 106 -1.52 27.91 6.60
CA ILE A 106 -0.94 26.61 6.18
C ILE A 106 0.56 26.47 6.53
N MET A 107 1.26 27.55 6.88
CA MET A 107 2.67 27.51 7.29
C MET A 107 2.85 27.31 8.81
N GLN A 108 1.76 27.12 9.57
CA GLN A 108 1.76 26.95 11.04
C GLN A 108 1.35 25.52 11.48
N LEU A 109 1.18 24.60 10.53
CA LEU A 109 0.82 23.19 10.72
C LEU A 109 1.95 22.27 10.29
#